data_AF-A0A7V3LXG5-F1
#
_entry.id   AF-A0A7V3LXG5-F1
#
_cell.length_a   1.000
_cell.length_b   1.000
_cell.length_c   1.000
_cell.angle_alpha   90.00
_cell.angle_beta   90.00
_cell.angle_gamma   90.00
#
_symmetry.space_group_name_H-M   'P 1'
#
loop_
_entity.id
_entity.type
_entity.pdbx_description
1 polymer ?
#
loop_
_entity_poly.entity_id
_entity_poly.type
_entity_poly.pdbx_seq_one_letter_code
_entity_poly.pdbx_strand_id
1 'polypeptide(L)' 'IVEARGMSKLSDEAALRAVIADALAAHPDKVAAYRAGKTGLFGFFMGQVMRATRGQADPQVAKRLLEEALHADH' A
#
# COMPACT_ATOMS: atom_id res chain seq x y z
N ILE A 1 6.06 -28.06 14.26
CA ILE A 1 6.53 -26.82 13.62
C ILE A 1 5.53 -26.49 12.53
N VAL A 2 4.69 -25.47 12.75
CA VAL A 2 3.93 -24.62 11.81
C VAL A 2 2.89 -23.96 12.73
N GLU A 3 3.32 -22.88 13.39
CA GLU A 3 2.40 -21.99 14.06
C GLU A 3 1.61 -21.27 12.97
N ALA A 4 0.43 -21.81 12.68
CA ALA A 4 -0.65 -21.15 11.97
C ALA A 4 -1.17 -19.97 12.81
N ARG A 5 -0.32 -18.97 13.05
CA ARG A 5 -0.76 -17.62 13.42
C ARG A 5 -1.30 -17.01 12.13
N GLY A 6 -2.55 -17.26 11.76
CA GLY A 6 -3.64 -16.53 12.40
C GLY A 6 -3.42 -15.05 12.14
N MET A 7 -3.18 -14.64 10.89
CA MET A 7 -4.26 -14.23 9.97
C MET A 7 -5.29 -13.31 10.64
N SER A 8 -4.85 -12.42 11.52
CA SER A 8 -5.55 -11.15 11.69
C SER A 8 -5.17 -10.34 10.45
N LYS A 9 -5.81 -10.61 9.30
CA LYS A 9 -5.79 -9.66 8.19
C LYS A 9 -6.19 -8.34 8.82
N LEU A 10 -5.39 -7.30 8.62
CA LEU A 10 -5.82 -5.95 8.95
C LEU A 10 -6.98 -5.64 7.99
N SER A 11 -8.18 -6.06 8.36
CA SER A 11 -9.44 -5.75 7.67
C SER A 11 -9.86 -4.30 7.94
N ASP A 12 -9.18 -3.63 8.86
CA ASP A 12 -9.21 -2.18 9.01
C ASP A 12 -8.58 -1.51 7.79
N GLU A 13 -9.39 -1.39 6.73
CA GLU A 13 -9.05 -0.60 5.57
C GLU A 13 -8.65 0.83 5.97
N ALA A 14 -9.19 1.37 7.06
CA ALA A 14 -8.82 2.69 7.59
C ALA A 14 -7.33 2.74 8.02
N ALA A 15 -6.86 1.72 8.76
CA ALA A 15 -5.47 1.63 9.16
C ALA A 15 -4.54 1.41 7.95
N LEU A 16 -4.99 0.60 6.98
CA LEU A 16 -4.25 0.38 5.75
C LEU A 16 -4.19 1.64 4.87
N ARG A 17 -5.27 2.42 4.79
CA ARG A 17 -5.30 3.73 4.12
C ARG A 17 -4.32 4.72 4.75
N ALA A 18 -4.21 4.75 6.08
CA ALA A 18 -3.23 5.59 6.77
C ALA A 18 -1.79 5.20 6.41
N VAL A 19 -1.48 3.90 6.44
CA VAL A 19 -0.15 3.38 6.03
C VAL A 19 0.17 3.71 4.57
N ILE A 20 -0.82 3.60 3.68
CA ILE A 20 -0.67 3.97 2.27
C ILE A 20 -0.38 5.47 2.16
N ALA A 21 -1.16 6.33 2.82
CA ALA A 21 -0.97 7.77 2.80
C ALA A 21 0.44 8.16 3.27
N ASP A 22 0.93 7.55 4.36
CA ASP A 22 2.29 7.76 4.87
C ASP A 22 3.35 7.31 3.84
N ALA A 23 3.16 6.16 3.19
CA ALA A 23 4.08 5.67 2.17
C ALA A 23 4.12 6.58 0.92
N LEU A 24 2.99 7.17 0.54
CA LEU A 24 2.92 8.14 -0.54
C LEU A 24 3.57 9.47 -0.14
N ALA A 25 3.27 9.96 1.07
CA ALA A 25 3.82 11.20 1.63
C ALA A 25 5.34 11.15 1.86
N ALA A 26 5.89 9.97 2.14
CA ALA A 26 7.33 9.76 2.25
C ALA A 26 8.08 9.83 0.89
N HIS A 27 7.36 9.71 -0.23
CA HIS A 27 7.94 9.65 -1.58
C HIS A 27 7.16 10.50 -2.60
N PRO A 28 6.98 11.81 -2.36
CA PRO A 28 6.15 12.67 -3.22
C PRO A 28 6.68 12.75 -4.66
N ASP A 29 8.00 12.66 -4.86
CA ASP A 29 8.65 12.59 -6.17
C ASP A 29 8.24 11.35 -6.96
N LYS A 30 8.09 10.21 -6.28
CA LYS A 30 7.65 8.95 -6.89
C LYS A 30 6.16 8.95 -7.17
N VAL A 31 5.36 9.60 -6.33
CA VAL A 31 3.93 9.79 -6.58
C VAL A 31 3.73 10.60 -7.86
N ALA A 32 4.42 11.74 -7.98
CA ALA A 32 4.39 12.57 -9.18
C ALA A 32 4.85 11.78 -10.42
N ALA A 33 5.94 11.01 -10.31
CA ALA A 33 6.44 10.18 -11.39
C ALA A 33 5.44 9.07 -11.79
N TYR A 34 4.76 8.42 -10.83
CA TYR A 34 3.73 7.43 -11.10
C TYR A 34 2.56 8.05 -11.86
N ARG A 35 2.07 9.21 -11.38
CA ARG A 35 1.01 10.00 -12.03
C ARG A 35 1.42 10.50 -13.42
N ALA A 36 2.71 10.74 -13.65
CA ALA A 36 3.27 11.06 -14.97
C ALA A 36 3.43 9.83 -15.90
N GLY A 37 2.95 8.65 -15.50
CA GLY A 37 2.93 7.44 -16.32
C GLY A 37 4.02 6.41 -16.00
N LYS A 38 4.87 6.62 -14.99
CA LYS A 38 5.81 5.58 -14.51
C LYS A 38 5.10 4.55 -13.63
N THR A 39 4.25 3.75 -14.24
CA THR A 39 3.44 2.70 -13.59
C THR A 39 4.28 1.66 -12.83
N GLY A 40 5.54 1.46 -13.19
CA GLY A 40 6.47 0.56 -12.48
C GLY A 40 6.72 0.93 -11.01
N LEU A 41 6.40 2.17 -10.60
CA LEU A 41 6.48 2.60 -9.21
C LEU A 41 5.39 1.99 -8.32
N PHE A 42 4.35 1.39 -8.91
CA PHE A 42 3.30 0.70 -8.16
C PHE A 42 3.87 -0.42 -7.27
N GLY A 43 4.76 -1.25 -7.82
CA GLY A 43 5.39 -2.34 -7.07
C GLY A 43 6.28 -1.83 -5.93
N PHE A 44 6.92 -0.67 -6.10
CA PHE A 44 7.69 -0.01 -5.05
C PHE A 44 6.79 0.38 -3.87
N PHE A 45 5.65 1.04 -4.14
CA PHE A 45 4.70 1.43 -3.10
C PHE A 45 4.05 0.22 -2.43
N MET A 46 3.71 -0.83 -3.20
CA MET A 46 3.22 -2.09 -2.65
C MET A 46 4.21 -2.69 -1.64
N GLY A 47 5.50 -2.69 -1.99
CA GLY A 47 6.56 -3.15 -1.10
C GLY A 47 6.66 -2.32 0.19
N GLN A 48 6.51 -1.00 0.11
CA GLN A 48 6.49 -0.13 1.30
C GLN A 48 5.31 -0.45 2.22
N VAL A 49 4.10 -0.62 1.65
CA VAL A 49 2.88 -0.94 2.40
C VAL A 49 2.99 -2.31 3.08
N MET A 50 3.45 -3.33 2.35
CA MET A 50 3.66 -4.68 2.91
C MET A 50 4.70 -4.67 4.04
N ARG A 51 5.77 -3.88 3.89
CA ARG A 51 6.80 -3.74 4.92
C ARG A 51 6.28 -3.01 6.16
N ALA A 52 5.57 -1.90 5.99
CA ALA A 52 5.00 -1.12 7.08
C ALA A 52 3.98 -1.93 7.89
N THR A 53 3.20 -2.78 7.23
CA THR A 53 2.25 -3.68 7.88
C THR A 53 2.86 -5.00 8.37
N ARG A 54 4.18 -5.21 8.17
CA ARG A 54 4.90 -6.46 8.48
C ARG A 54 4.26 -7.71 7.85
N GLY A 55 3.71 -7.55 6.64
CA GLY A 55 3.03 -8.62 5.91
C GLY A 55 1.64 -8.98 6.44
N GLN A 56 1.06 -8.17 7.33
CA GLN A 56 -0.28 -8.40 7.88
C GLN A 56 -1.40 -7.82 7.00
N ALA A 57 -1.06 -6.91 6.08
CA ALA A 57 -2.03 -6.39 5.11
C ALA A 57 -2.41 -7.46 4.09
N ASP A 58 -3.69 -7.51 3.75
CA ASP A 58 -4.15 -8.28 2.61
C ASP A 58 -3.65 -7.65 1.30
N PRO A 59 -2.97 -8.40 0.43
CA PRO A 59 -2.38 -7.86 -0.80
C PRO A 59 -3.43 -7.40 -1.81
N GLN A 60 -4.62 -8.00 -1.85
CA GLN A 60 -5.70 -7.58 -2.75
C GLN A 60 -6.31 -6.26 -2.28
N VAL A 61 -6.55 -6.14 -0.97
CA VAL A 61 -7.05 -4.89 -0.36
C VAL A 61 -6.01 -3.78 -0.48
N ALA A 62 -4.74 -4.05 -0.16
CA ALA A 62 -3.66 -3.08 -0.28
C ALA A 62 -3.49 -2.60 -1.73
N LYS A 63 -3.58 -3.51 -2.71
CA LYS A 63 -3.57 -3.16 -4.14
C LYS A 63 -4.69 -2.18 -4.48
N ARG A 64 -5.93 -2.53 -4.15
CA ARG A 64 -7.09 -1.68 -4.43
C ARG A 64 -6.95 -0.29 -3.80
N LEU A 65 -6.64 -0.24 -2.50
CA LEU A 65 -6.53 1.02 -1.76
C LEU A 65 -5.37 1.90 -2.26
N LEU A 66 -4.26 1.27 -2.65
CA LEU A 66 -3.11 1.98 -3.22
C LEU A 66 -3.42 2.54 -4.61
N GLU A 67 -4.13 1.78 -5.45
CA GLU A 67 -4.63 2.26 -6.74
C GLU A 67 -5.57 3.46 -6.53
N GLU A 68 -6.55 3.34 -5.63
CA GLU A 68 -7.46 4.44 -5.25
C GLU A 68 -6.68 5.68 -4.81
N ALA A 69 -5.71 5.55 -3.90
CA ALA A 69 -4.94 6.68 -3.38
C ALA A 69 -4.05 7.36 -4.43
N LEU A 70 -3.50 6.61 -5.39
CA LEU A 70 -2.68 7.16 -6.46
C LEU A 70 -3.51 7.85 -7.56
N HIS A 71 -4.78 7.46 -7.73
CA HIS A 71 -5.70 7.93 -8.77
C HIS A 71 -6.71 8.98 -8.29
N ALA A 72 -6.88 9.19 -6.97
CA ALA A 72 -7.86 10.12 -6.38
C ALA A 72 -7.62 11.63 -6.65
N ASP A 73 -6.74 11.98 -7.59
CA ASP A 73 -6.42 13.35 -8.00
C ASP A 73 -7.04 13.61 -9.38
N HIS A 74 -8.38 13.64 -9.43
CA HIS A 74 -9.18 14.03 -10.60
C HIS A 74 -10.14 15.15 -10.18
#